data_AF-A0A4S3JPP2-F1
#
_entry.id   AF-A0A4S3JPP2-F1
#
_cell.length_a   1.000
_cell.length_b   1.000
_cell.length_c   1.000
_cell.angle_alpha   90.00
_cell.angle_beta   90.00
_cell.angle_gamma   90.00
#
_symmetry.space_group_name_H-M   'P 1'
#
loop_
_entity.id
_entity.type
_entity.pdbx_description
1 polymer ?
#
loop_
_entity_poly.entity_id
_entity_poly.type
_entity_poly.pdbx_seq_one_letter_code
_entity_poly.pdbx_strand_id
1 'polypeptide(L)'
;MGDSQDVSCPINPPLSTTERTVFGTRGCVVYGYPSTGGVLRKEADLLDMLFLSLPRSHVSQHSPSADEEDRFCNLMRRTGAMWWPSKEDWIEVQMGMREMTEEEEKVLVFGWPTDGVGVWVLRFASARQLPRDFGRMSLAMNMEEKIQMMREYGATFVEDVTQVEELHDTF
;
A
#
# COMPACT_ATOMS: atom_id res chain seq x y z
N MET A 1 37.67 -21.86 25.16
CA MET A 1 38.20 -20.93 24.14
C MET A 1 38.25 -21.75 22.85
N GLY A 2 37.34 -21.67 21.88
CA GLY A 2 36.30 -20.73 21.54
C GLY A 2 36.12 -20.92 20.03
N ASP A 3 35.47 -22.01 19.64
CA ASP A 3 35.22 -22.35 18.22
C ASP A 3 33.98 -21.58 17.79
N SER A 4 34.20 -20.35 17.31
CA SER A 4 33.15 -19.56 16.68
C SER A 4 32.84 -20.19 15.33
N GLN A 5 31.80 -21.03 15.31
CA GLN A 5 31.14 -21.43 14.07
C GLN A 5 30.61 -20.16 13.41
N ASP A 6 31.22 -19.78 12.29
CA ASP A 6 30.69 -18.81 11.35
C ASP A 6 29.32 -19.32 10.89
N VAL A 7 28.27 -18.84 11.55
CA VAL A 7 26.90 -18.99 11.08
C VAL A 7 26.76 -18.05 9.89
N SER A 8 27.17 -18.54 8.72
CA SER A 8 26.84 -17.91 7.45
C SER A 8 25.32 -17.93 7.32
N CYS A 9 24.70 -16.79 7.60
CA CYS A 9 23.29 -16.56 7.26
C CYS A 9 23.14 -16.89 5.77
N PRO A 10 22.17 -17.75 5.38
CA PRO A 10 21.93 -17.99 3.97
C PRO A 10 21.68 -16.64 3.29
N ILE A 11 22.48 -16.35 2.27
CA ILE A 11 22.30 -15.19 1.40
C ILE A 11 20.86 -15.30 0.89
N ASN A 12 19.99 -14.39 1.35
CA ASN A 12 18.63 -14.31 0.84
C ASN A 12 18.74 -14.26 -0.70
N PRO A 13 17.95 -15.08 -1.43
CA PRO A 13 17.89 -14.91 -2.88
C PRO A 13 17.59 -13.44 -3.17
N PRO A 14 18.17 -12.85 -4.23
CA PRO A 14 17.88 -11.47 -4.60
C PRO A 14 16.36 -11.30 -4.60
N LEU A 15 15.87 -10.30 -3.85
CA LEU A 15 14.45 -10.03 -3.72
C LEU A 15 13.86 -10.03 -5.13
N SER A 16 12.93 -10.96 -5.38
CA SER A 16 12.33 -11.11 -6.70
C SER A 16 11.71 -9.76 -7.07
N THR A 17 12.25 -9.16 -8.14
CA THR A 17 11.79 -7.88 -8.66
C THR A 17 10.44 -8.02 -9.37
N THR A 18 9.91 -9.24 -9.48
CA THR A 18 8.70 -9.54 -10.28
C THR A 18 7.43 -9.79 -9.46
N GLU A 19 7.53 -9.95 -8.15
CA GLU A 19 6.39 -10.30 -7.31
C GLU A 19 5.40 -9.14 -7.18
N ARG A 20 4.16 -9.32 -7.65
CA ARG A 20 3.06 -8.36 -7.44
C ARG A 20 2.34 -8.60 -6.13
N THR A 21 2.18 -9.85 -5.71
CA THR A 21 1.47 -10.20 -4.47
C THR A 21 2.30 -11.16 -3.64
N VAL A 22 2.48 -10.86 -2.36
CA VAL A 22 3.16 -11.74 -1.40
C VAL A 22 2.20 -12.05 -0.26
N PHE A 23 1.78 -13.32 -0.15
CA PHE A 23 0.92 -13.78 0.92
C PHE A 23 1.73 -14.14 2.17
N GLY A 24 1.29 -13.65 3.32
CA GLY A 24 1.86 -13.95 4.63
C GLY A 24 0.78 -14.35 5.64
N THR A 25 1.20 -14.55 6.89
CA THR A 25 0.28 -14.96 7.98
C THR A 25 -0.77 -13.91 8.34
N ARG A 26 -0.57 -12.66 7.92
CA ARG A 26 -1.44 -11.51 8.22
C ARG A 26 -2.25 -11.01 7.03
N GLY A 27 -2.15 -11.66 5.87
CA GLY A 27 -2.84 -11.22 4.64
C GLY A 27 -1.89 -11.15 3.45
N CYS A 28 -2.10 -10.16 2.59
CA CYS A 28 -1.34 -9.98 1.35
C CYS A 28 -0.66 -8.61 1.32
N VAL A 29 0.61 -8.58 0.92
CA VAL A 29 1.29 -7.36 0.51
C VAL A 29 1.25 -7.29 -1.01
N VAL A 30 0.78 -6.18 -1.54
CA VAL A 30 0.80 -5.88 -2.98
C VAL A 30 1.98 -4.96 -3.26
N TYR A 31 2.64 -5.19 -4.38
CA TYR A 31 3.72 -4.37 -4.91
C TYR A 31 3.37 -3.87 -6.32
N GLY A 32 3.80 -2.65 -6.62
CA GLY A 32 3.76 -2.06 -7.95
C GLY A 32 5.11 -1.43 -8.28
N TYR A 33 5.53 -1.52 -9.54
CA TYR A 33 6.87 -1.13 -9.99
C TYR A 33 6.78 -0.01 -11.04
N PRO A 34 6.65 1.26 -10.63
CA PRO A 34 6.49 2.34 -11.58
C PRO A 34 7.78 2.55 -12.39
N SER A 35 7.64 2.96 -13.65
CA SER A 35 8.76 3.26 -14.56
C SER A 35 9.65 4.41 -14.08
N THR A 36 9.13 5.27 -13.21
CA THR A 36 9.87 6.34 -12.53
C THR A 36 10.84 5.83 -11.47
N GLY A 37 10.80 4.53 -11.14
CA GLY A 37 11.66 3.88 -10.16
C GLY A 37 11.04 3.77 -8.76
N GLY A 38 11.73 3.06 -7.88
CA GLY A 38 11.22 2.69 -6.56
C GLY A 38 10.16 1.60 -6.61
N VAL A 39 9.37 1.50 -5.54
CA VAL A 39 8.34 0.47 -5.37
C VAL A 39 7.14 1.01 -4.59
N LEU A 40 5.94 0.79 -5.10
CA LEU A 40 4.72 0.98 -4.32
C LEU A 40 4.49 -0.27 -3.47
N ARG A 41 4.17 -0.09 -2.19
CA ARG A 41 3.86 -1.17 -1.25
C ARG A 41 2.52 -0.89 -0.56
N LYS A 42 1.65 -1.90 -0.52
CA LYS A 42 0.37 -1.84 0.19
C LYS A 42 0.14 -3.12 0.97
N GLU A 43 -0.18 -3.00 2.26
CA GLU A 43 -0.85 -4.09 2.98
C GLU A 43 -2.32 -4.08 2.57
N ALA A 44 -2.69 -5.05 1.76
CA ALA A 44 -3.97 -5.06 1.05
C ALA A 44 -5.04 -5.79 1.86
N ASP A 45 -6.16 -5.12 2.07
CA ASP A 45 -7.40 -5.75 2.53
C ASP A 45 -8.17 -6.41 1.38
N LEU A 46 -9.33 -7.00 1.68
CA LEU A 46 -10.15 -7.66 0.67
C LEU A 46 -10.66 -6.68 -0.41
N LEU A 47 -10.96 -5.44 -0.03
CA LEU A 47 -11.44 -4.41 -0.95
C LEU A 47 -10.32 -3.90 -1.85
N ASP A 48 -9.11 -3.73 -1.33
CA ASP A 48 -7.94 -3.36 -2.12
C ASP A 48 -7.69 -4.42 -3.22
N MET A 49 -7.76 -5.71 -2.86
CA MET A 49 -7.60 -6.81 -3.83
C MET A 49 -8.69 -6.80 -4.91
N LEU A 50 -9.95 -6.50 -4.54
CA LEU A 50 -11.05 -6.38 -5.51
C LEU A 50 -10.89 -5.15 -6.41
N PHE A 51 -10.53 -4.01 -5.84
CA PHE A 51 -10.32 -2.76 -6.56
C PHE A 51 -9.17 -2.89 -7.58
N LEU A 52 -8.10 -3.58 -7.21
CA LEU A 52 -6.95 -3.84 -8.07
C LEU A 52 -7.13 -5.06 -9.01
N SER A 53 -8.29 -5.72 -8.97
CA SER A 53 -8.60 -6.93 -9.76
C SER A 53 -7.56 -8.04 -9.57
N LEU A 54 -7.09 -8.26 -8.34
CA LEU A 54 -6.07 -9.25 -8.00
C LEU A 54 -6.68 -10.57 -7.50
N PRO A 55 -6.07 -11.72 -7.86
CA PRO A 55 -6.47 -13.00 -7.30
C PRO A 55 -6.11 -13.06 -5.81
N ARG A 56 -6.99 -13.69 -5.03
CA ARG A 56 -6.86 -13.81 -3.57
C ARG A 56 -6.33 -15.17 -3.12
N SER A 57 -6.23 -16.13 -4.05
CA SER A 57 -5.91 -17.53 -3.76
C SER A 57 -4.52 -17.97 -4.22
N HIS A 58 -3.83 -17.15 -5.03
CA HIS A 58 -2.52 -17.48 -5.57
C HIS A 58 -1.74 -16.21 -5.91
N VAL A 59 -0.41 -16.36 -5.94
CA VAL A 59 0.52 -15.27 -6.25
C VAL A 59 0.37 -14.79 -7.69
N SER A 60 0.42 -13.48 -7.89
CA SER A 60 0.55 -12.79 -9.16
C SER A 60 1.94 -12.17 -9.32
N GLN A 61 2.36 -12.03 -10.57
CA GLN A 61 3.58 -11.29 -10.96
C GLN A 61 3.20 -9.95 -11.59
N HIS A 62 4.15 -9.02 -11.65
CA HIS A 62 3.96 -7.74 -12.32
C HIS A 62 3.85 -7.91 -13.85
N SER A 63 3.41 -6.87 -14.55
CA SER A 63 3.41 -6.90 -16.02
C SER A 63 4.83 -6.67 -16.55
N PRO A 64 5.30 -7.41 -17.58
CA PRO A 64 6.54 -7.08 -18.26
C PRO A 64 6.42 -5.80 -19.11
N SER A 65 5.21 -5.30 -19.35
CA SER A 65 4.97 -4.03 -20.03
C SER A 65 4.99 -2.89 -19.02
N ALA A 66 5.94 -1.96 -19.20
CA ALA A 66 6.05 -0.77 -18.36
C ALA A 66 4.73 0.03 -18.34
N ASP A 67 4.07 0.23 -19.49
CA ASP A 67 2.82 0.97 -19.56
C ASP A 67 1.67 0.28 -18.80
N GLU A 68 1.59 -1.05 -18.85
CA GLU A 68 0.60 -1.80 -18.07
C GLU A 68 0.90 -1.73 -16.57
N GLU A 69 2.17 -1.80 -16.20
CA GLU A 69 2.62 -1.71 -14.81
C GLU A 69 2.38 -0.31 -14.24
N ASP A 70 2.62 0.74 -15.01
CA ASP A 70 2.35 2.12 -14.60
C ASP A 70 0.86 2.36 -14.39
N ARG A 71 0.00 1.84 -15.28
CA ARG A 71 -1.46 1.87 -15.07
C ARG A 71 -1.87 1.15 -13.78
N PHE A 72 -1.25 0.00 -13.50
CA PHE A 72 -1.48 -0.72 -12.24
C PHE A 72 -1.00 0.10 -11.03
N CYS A 73 0.17 0.73 -11.11
CA CYS A 73 0.71 1.60 -10.06
C CYS A 73 -0.22 2.79 -9.78
N ASN A 74 -0.81 3.39 -10.81
CA ASN A 74 -1.78 4.48 -10.65
C ASN A 74 -3.04 4.01 -9.91
N LEU A 75 -3.55 2.82 -10.22
CA LEU A 75 -4.63 2.22 -9.43
C LEU A 75 -4.21 1.93 -7.99
N MET A 76 -2.98 1.46 -7.79
CA MET A 76 -2.45 1.12 -6.48
C MET A 76 -2.33 2.36 -5.57
N ARG A 77 -1.88 3.50 -6.09
CA ARG A 77 -1.88 4.78 -5.36
C ARG A 77 -3.29 5.19 -4.89
N ARG A 78 -4.33 4.92 -5.70
CA ARG A 78 -5.74 5.14 -5.33
C ARG A 78 -6.25 4.25 -4.19
N THR A 79 -5.46 3.27 -3.73
CA THR A 79 -5.73 2.49 -2.52
C THR A 79 -5.01 3.03 -1.27
N GLY A 80 -4.19 4.07 -1.42
CA GLY A 80 -3.30 4.57 -0.37
C GLY A 80 -2.06 3.69 -0.21
N ALA A 81 -1.51 3.22 -1.32
CA ALA A 81 -0.22 2.55 -1.34
C ALA A 81 0.91 3.56 -1.18
N MET A 82 1.94 3.18 -0.40
CA MET A 82 3.08 4.04 -0.12
C MET A 82 4.21 3.75 -1.10
N TRP A 83 4.86 4.79 -1.62
CA TRP A 83 6.08 4.64 -2.42
C TRP A 83 7.31 4.54 -1.52
N TRP A 84 8.23 3.66 -1.89
CA TRP A 84 9.51 3.46 -1.24
C TRP A 84 10.63 3.50 -2.29
N PRO A 85 11.81 4.06 -1.96
CA PRO A 85 12.99 3.99 -2.83
C PRO A 85 13.36 2.56 -3.25
N SER A 86 13.17 1.58 -2.36
CA SER A 86 13.33 0.15 -2.66
C SER A 86 12.61 -0.72 -1.63
N LYS A 87 12.57 -2.04 -1.87
CA LYS A 87 12.06 -3.00 -0.86
C LYS A 87 12.99 -3.01 0.38
N GLU A 88 14.29 -2.89 0.17
CA GLU A 88 15.31 -2.86 1.21
C GLU A 88 15.16 -1.63 2.11
N ASP A 89 14.87 -0.46 1.55
CA ASP A 89 14.67 0.76 2.33
C ASP A 89 13.45 0.64 3.28
N TRP A 90 12.36 0.02 2.82
CA TRP A 90 11.24 -0.34 3.71
C TRP A 90 11.67 -1.31 4.82
N ILE A 91 12.50 -2.30 4.51
CA ILE A 91 13.01 -3.27 5.50
C ILE A 91 13.88 -2.57 6.55
N GLU A 92 14.78 -1.67 6.14
CA GLU A 92 15.64 -0.90 7.03
C GLU A 92 14.81 -0.06 8.02
N VAL A 93 13.74 0.58 7.54
CA VAL A 93 12.78 1.27 8.41
C VAL A 93 12.11 0.32 9.39
N GLN A 94 11.62 -0.84 8.94
CA GLN A 94 10.97 -1.80 9.83
C GLN A 94 11.92 -2.39 10.88
N MET A 95 13.21 -2.52 10.54
CA MET A 95 14.25 -2.97 11.47
C MET A 95 14.77 -1.85 12.39
N GLY A 96 14.28 -0.61 12.25
CA GLY A 96 14.74 0.54 13.03
C GLY A 96 16.16 0.98 12.67
N MET A 97 16.66 0.60 11.49
CA MET A 97 17.96 1.05 10.97
C MET A 97 17.89 2.46 10.39
N ARG A 98 16.68 2.90 10.01
CA ARG A 98 16.36 4.24 9.51
C ARG A 98 15.04 4.73 10.12
N GLU A 99 14.94 6.02 10.42
CA GLU A 99 13.66 6.64 10.80
C GLU A 99 12.79 6.91 9.57
N MET A 100 11.47 6.80 9.73
CA MET A 100 10.51 7.19 8.70
C MET A 100 10.56 8.70 8.49
N THR A 101 10.45 9.14 7.24
CA THR A 101 10.16 10.55 6.93
C THR A 101 8.72 10.89 7.30
N GLU A 102 8.42 12.18 7.49
CA GLU A 102 7.05 12.63 7.76
C GLU A 102 6.05 12.17 6.69
N GLU A 103 6.48 12.07 5.43
CA GLU A 103 5.63 11.58 4.33
C GLU A 103 5.37 10.08 4.44
N GLU A 104 6.40 9.28 4.74
CA GLU A 104 6.26 7.83 4.92
C GLU A 104 5.39 7.48 6.13
N GLU A 105 5.37 8.33 7.17
CA GLU A 105 4.53 8.11 8.35
C GLU A 105 3.04 8.29 8.05
N LYS A 106 2.68 9.15 7.09
CA LYS A 106 1.28 9.47 6.79
C LYS A 106 0.47 8.22 6.46
N VAL A 107 -0.74 8.16 7.02
CA VAL A 107 -1.72 7.14 6.67
C VAL A 107 -2.82 7.79 5.85
N LEU A 108 -2.92 7.36 4.60
CA LEU A 108 -3.92 7.81 3.64
C LEU A 108 -4.88 6.66 3.32
N VAL A 109 -6.17 6.94 3.43
CA VAL A 109 -7.22 6.02 2.99
C VAL A 109 -8.16 6.77 2.06
N PHE A 110 -8.43 6.14 0.91
CA PHE A 110 -9.36 6.65 -0.09
C PHE A 110 -10.61 5.80 -0.15
N GLY A 111 -11.76 6.45 -0.31
CA GLY A 111 -13.05 5.84 -0.56
C GLY A 111 -13.64 6.40 -1.85
N TRP A 112 -13.91 5.52 -2.82
CA TRP A 112 -14.37 5.89 -4.15
C TRP A 112 -15.87 5.62 -4.28
N PRO A 113 -16.74 6.64 -4.30
CA PRO A 113 -18.18 6.45 -4.45
C PRO A 113 -18.54 5.66 -5.72
N THR A 114 -19.59 4.85 -5.62
CA THR A 114 -20.07 4.02 -6.73
C THR A 114 -20.69 4.82 -7.88
N ASP A 115 -21.12 6.06 -7.62
CA ASP A 115 -21.57 7.00 -8.64
C ASP A 115 -20.42 7.60 -9.46
N GLY A 116 -19.17 7.38 -9.04
CA GLY A 116 -17.96 7.86 -9.70
C GLY A 116 -17.66 9.34 -9.48
N VAL A 117 -18.40 10.02 -8.59
CA VAL A 117 -18.23 11.45 -8.33
C VAL A 117 -17.34 11.66 -7.10
N GLY A 118 -16.19 12.29 -7.32
CA GLY A 118 -15.25 12.66 -6.27
C GLY A 118 -14.62 11.48 -5.52
N VAL A 119 -14.06 11.79 -4.35
CA VAL A 119 -13.36 10.84 -3.50
C VAL A 119 -13.45 11.27 -2.04
N TRP A 120 -13.63 10.30 -1.15
CA TRP A 120 -13.45 10.49 0.28
C TRP A 120 -12.00 10.27 0.64
N VAL A 121 -11.41 11.19 1.40
CA VAL A 121 -10.03 11.11 1.84
C VAL A 121 -9.96 11.16 3.35
N LEU A 122 -9.29 10.19 3.94
CA LEU A 122 -8.98 10.14 5.36
C LEU A 122 -7.47 10.23 5.56
N ARG A 123 -7.05 11.13 6.45
CA ARG A 123 -5.64 11.51 6.64
C ARG A 123 -5.26 11.40 8.11
N PHE A 124 -4.15 10.74 8.39
CA PHE A 124 -3.47 10.80 9.68
C PHE A 124 -2.00 11.11 9.45
N ALA A 125 -1.39 11.89 10.35
CA ALA A 125 0.02 12.23 10.22
C ALA A 125 0.93 11.03 10.50
N SER A 126 0.46 10.08 11.33
CA SER A 126 1.18 8.81 11.53
C SER A 126 0.28 7.67 11.97
N ALA A 127 0.77 6.44 11.81
CA ALA A 127 0.14 5.23 12.35
C ALA A 127 -0.09 5.30 13.87
N ARG A 128 0.68 6.13 14.59
CA ARG A 128 0.55 6.35 16.06
C ARG A 128 -0.71 7.12 16.43
N GLN A 129 -1.29 7.88 15.48
CA GLN A 129 -2.51 8.65 15.68
C GLN A 129 -3.78 7.85 15.34
N LEU A 130 -3.63 6.62 14.81
CA LEU A 130 -4.77 5.80 14.44
C LEU A 130 -5.60 5.42 15.68
N PRO A 131 -6.93 5.58 15.62
CA PRO A 131 -7.82 5.08 16.66
C PRO A 131 -7.61 3.59 16.94
N ARG A 132 -7.82 3.16 18.19
CA ARG A 132 -7.61 1.75 18.60
C ARG A 132 -8.41 0.75 17.79
N ASP A 133 -9.57 1.15 17.29
CA ASP A 133 -10.49 0.31 16.52
C ASP A 133 -10.28 0.41 15.00
N PHE A 134 -9.31 1.20 14.52
CA PHE A 134 -9.12 1.51 13.09
C PHE A 134 -9.04 0.28 12.18
N GLY A 135 -8.53 -0.84 12.70
CA GLY A 135 -8.47 -2.12 11.98
C GLY A 135 -9.82 -2.62 11.45
N ARG A 136 -10.96 -2.17 12.01
CA ARG A 136 -12.28 -2.49 11.48
C ARG A 136 -12.48 -2.06 10.03
N MET A 137 -11.75 -1.04 9.56
CA MET A 137 -11.80 -0.60 8.15
C MET A 137 -11.52 -1.74 7.16
N SER A 138 -10.60 -2.65 7.51
CA SER A 138 -10.26 -3.80 6.68
C SER A 138 -11.38 -4.84 6.54
N LEU A 139 -12.44 -4.72 7.34
CA LEU A 139 -13.60 -5.61 7.35
C LEU A 139 -14.75 -5.12 6.47
N ALA A 140 -14.66 -3.90 5.90
CA ALA A 140 -15.66 -3.38 4.99
C ALA A 140 -15.82 -4.33 3.78
N MET A 141 -17.07 -4.64 3.41
CA MET A 141 -17.38 -5.58 2.33
C MET A 141 -17.51 -4.90 0.96
N ASN A 142 -17.71 -3.58 0.94
CA ASN A 142 -17.81 -2.77 -0.27
C ASN A 142 -17.35 -1.33 -0.01
N MET A 143 -17.21 -0.55 -1.08
CA MET A 143 -16.66 0.80 -1.00
C MET A 143 -17.60 1.78 -0.29
N GLU A 144 -18.93 1.61 -0.38
CA GLU A 144 -19.89 2.46 0.34
C GLU A 144 -19.82 2.24 1.85
N GLU A 145 -19.71 0.99 2.28
CA GLU A 145 -19.46 0.65 3.69
C GLU A 145 -18.13 1.23 4.18
N LYS A 146 -17.05 1.10 3.38
CA LYS A 146 -15.74 1.72 3.68
C LYS A 146 -15.88 3.23 3.84
N ILE A 147 -16.58 3.91 2.93
CA ILE A 147 -16.84 5.35 3.00
C ILE A 147 -17.63 5.71 4.26
N GLN A 148 -18.67 4.95 4.61
CA GLN A 148 -19.43 5.18 5.84
C GLN A 148 -18.53 5.10 7.08
N MET A 149 -17.67 4.10 7.16
CA MET A 149 -16.71 3.93 8.25
C MET A 149 -15.65 5.05 8.26
N MET A 150 -15.17 5.48 7.09
CA MET A 150 -14.22 6.58 6.94
C MET A 150 -14.78 7.90 7.50
N ARG A 151 -16.08 8.15 7.32
CA ARG A 151 -16.75 9.34 7.86
C ARG A 151 -16.73 9.37 9.38
N GLU A 152 -16.85 8.23 10.05
CA GLU A 152 -16.73 8.14 11.51
C GLU A 152 -15.34 8.54 12.02
N TYR A 153 -14.33 8.42 11.16
CA TYR A 153 -12.95 8.82 11.44
C TYR A 153 -12.59 10.23 10.96
N GLY A 154 -13.57 11.01 10.49
CA GLY A 154 -13.35 12.39 10.06
C GLY A 154 -12.86 12.53 8.62
N ALA A 155 -13.15 11.56 7.75
CA ALA A 155 -12.85 11.70 6.33
C ALA A 155 -13.57 12.90 5.69
N THR A 156 -12.90 13.52 4.73
CA THR A 156 -13.40 14.67 3.97
C THR A 156 -13.72 14.27 2.55
N PHE A 157 -14.83 14.75 2.01
CA PHE A 157 -15.17 14.56 0.60
C PHE A 157 -14.51 15.64 -0.26
N VAL A 158 -13.97 15.23 -1.41
CA VAL A 158 -13.41 16.11 -2.44
C VAL A 158 -14.07 15.77 -3.76
N GLU A 159 -14.80 16.71 -4.35
CA GLU A 159 -15.54 16.49 -5.59
C GLU A 159 -14.62 16.39 -6.81
N ASP A 160 -13.63 17.27 -6.91
CA ASP A 160 -12.63 17.28 -7.96
C ASP A 160 -11.38 16.52 -7.50
N VAL A 161 -11.20 15.32 -8.04
CA VAL A 161 -10.09 14.42 -7.67
C VAL A 161 -8.72 15.04 -7.97
N THR A 162 -8.64 15.97 -8.93
CA THR A 162 -7.38 16.66 -9.24
C THR A 162 -6.94 17.64 -8.15
N GLN A 163 -7.79 17.93 -7.16
CA GLN A 163 -7.45 18.73 -5.98
C GLN A 163 -6.90 17.87 -4.83
N VAL A 164 -6.84 16.55 -4.99
CA VAL A 164 -6.24 15.64 -4.02
C VAL A 164 -4.75 15.55 -4.30
N GLU A 165 -3.97 16.33 -3.56
CA GLU A 165 -2.51 16.44 -3.73
C GLU A 165 -1.82 15.08 -3.72
N GLU A 166 -2.31 14.16 -2.90
CA GLU A 166 -1.76 12.81 -2.75
C GLU A 166 -1.99 11.90 -3.96
N LEU A 167 -2.78 12.35 -4.95
CA LEU A 167 -3.11 11.62 -6.16
C LEU A 167 -2.61 12.31 -7.44
N HIS A 168 -1.86 13.40 -7.36
CA HIS A 168 -1.38 14.11 -8.56
C HIS A 168 -0.55 13.22 -9.52
N ASP A 169 0.18 12.24 -8.99
CA ASP A 169 0.98 11.30 -9.78
C ASP A 169 0.18 10.09 -10.32
N THR A 170 -1.17 10.15 -10.29
CA THR A 170 -2.04 9.03 -10.71
C THR A 170 -2.82 9.25 -12.00
N PHE A 171 -2.83 10.47 -12.54
CA PHE A 171 -3.65 10.88 -13.70
C PHE A 171 -2.81 11.30 -14.90
#